data_AF-A0A0U2ZY36-F1
#
_entry.id   AF-A0A0U2ZY36-F1
#
_cell.length_a   1.000
_cell.length_b   1.000
_cell.length_c   1.000
_cell.angle_alpha   90.00
_cell.angle_beta   90.00
_cell.angle_gamma   90.00
#
_symmetry.space_group_name_H-M   'P 1'
#
loop_
_entity.id
_entity.type
_entity.pdbx_description
1 polymer ?
#
loop_
_entity_poly.entity_id
_entity_poly.type
_entity_poly.pdbx_seq_one_letter_code
_entity_poly.pdbx_strand_id
1 'polypeptide(L)' 'MSKYDPLRDYLIMQTRDDFVLTFEEIEEILDFALPRSAHRAEWWDAA' A
#
# COMPACT_ATOMS: atom_id res chain seq x y z
N MET A 1 3.68 4.98 14.31
CA MET A 1 4.40 4.47 13.13
C MET A 1 3.64 3.24 12.67
N SER A 2 2.86 3.39 11.61
CA SER A 2 2.13 2.28 11.02
C SER A 2 3.08 1.47 10.13
N LYS A 3 2.86 0.17 10.00
CA LYS A 3 3.59 -0.66 9.03
C LYS A 3 3.40 -0.19 7.58
N TYR A 4 2.40 0.68 7.34
CA TYR A 4 2.10 1.27 6.03
C TYR A 4 2.74 2.64 5.80
N ASP A 5 3.55 3.14 6.74
CA ASP A 5 4.26 4.41 6.59
C ASP A 5 5.14 4.46 5.31
N PRO A 6 5.87 3.40 4.92
CA PRO A 6 6.65 3.38 3.67
C PRO A 6 5.78 3.57 2.41
N LEU A 7 4.60 2.94 2.38
CA LEU A 7 3.66 3.10 1.27
C LEU A 7 3.10 4.53 1.20
N ARG A 8 2.77 5.12 2.34
CA ARG A 8 2.33 6.53 2.40
C ARG A 8 3.41 7.45 1.86
N ASP A 9 4.65 7.32 2.34
CA ASP A 9 5.74 8.20 1.94
C ASP A 9 6.08 8.03 0.45
N TYR A 10 5.98 6.80 -0.07
CA TYR A 10 6.09 6.50 -1.49
C TYR A 10 5.01 7.21 -2.33
N LEU A 11 3.75 7.16 -1.90
CA LEU A 11 2.62 7.79 -2.60
C LEU A 11 2.70 9.33 -2.59
N ILE A 12 3.14 9.93 -1.48
CA ILE A 12 3.34 11.38 -1.37
C ILE A 12 4.40 11.87 -2.37
N MET A 13 5.40 11.03 -2.69
CA MET A 13 6.46 11.37 -3.64
C MET A 13 6.00 11.31 -5.10
N GLN A 14 4.83 10.71 -5.39
CA GLN A 14 4.31 10.62 -6.75
C GLN A 14 3.58 11.92 -7.14
N THR A 15 3.85 12.40 -8.35
CA THR A 15 3.25 13.61 -8.92
C THR A 15 2.19 13.33 -9.98
N ARG A 16 1.86 12.04 -10.19
CA ARG A 16 0.87 11.60 -11.17
C ARG A 16 -0.53 11.69 -10.58
N ASP A 17 -1.49 12.15 -11.38
CA ASP A 17 -2.91 12.19 -11.00
C ASP A 17 -3.50 10.80 -10.78
N ASP A 18 -3.02 9.79 -11.52
CA ASP A 18 -3.41 8.40 -11.39
C ASP A 18 -2.20 7.50 -11.20
N PHE A 19 -2.36 6.51 -10.32
CA PHE A 19 -1.29 5.58 -9.96
C PHE A 19 -1.86 4.18 -9.69
N VAL A 20 -1.38 3.20 -10.44
CA VAL A 20 -1.78 1.80 -10.31
C VAL A 20 -0.58 1.02 -9.78
N LEU A 21 -0.79 0.32 -8.66
CA LEU A 21 0.15 -0.65 -8.11
C LEU A 21 -0.50 -2.01 -8.04
N THR A 22 0.29 -3.03 -8.35
CA THR A 22 0.00 -4.41 -8.03
C THR A 22 0.26 -4.68 -6.55
N PHE A 23 -0.31 -5.76 -6.01
CA PHE A 23 -0.03 -6.17 -4.64
C PHE A 23 1.45 -6.50 -4.43
N GLU A 24 2.12 -7.10 -5.42
CA GLU A 24 3.56 -7.38 -5.36
C GLU A 24 4.39 -6.11 -5.22
N GLU A 25 4.10 -5.05 -6.00
CA GLU A 25 4.81 -3.77 -5.86
C GLU A 25 4.56 -3.11 -4.50
N ILE A 26 3.35 -3.24 -3.94
CA ILE A 26 3.05 -2.76 -2.60
C ILE A 26 3.86 -3.53 -1.55
N GLU A 27 3.98 -4.85 -1.69
CA GLU A 27 4.76 -5.70 -0.78
C GLU A 27 6.26 -5.36 -0.84
N GLU A 28 6.79 -5.04 -2.03
CA GLU A 28 8.17 -4.56 -2.20
C GLU A 28 8.40 -3.21 -1.50
N ILE A 29 7.46 -2.27 -1.61
CA ILE A 29 7.55 -0.97 -0.92
C ILE A 29 7.49 -1.14 0.61
N LEU A 30 6.69 -2.10 1.07
CA LEU A 30 6.44 -2.35 2.48
C LEU A 30 7.49 -3.26 3.13
N ASP A 31 8.30 -3.97 2.34
CA ASP A 31 9.25 -4.99 2.80
C ASP A 31 8.57 -6.15 3.58
N PHE A 32 7.29 -6.41 3.28
CA PHE A 32 6.56 -7.56 3.83
C PHE A 32 5.42 -8.01 2.92
N ALA A 33 5.12 -9.31 2.96
CA ALA A 33 3.98 -9.89 2.26
C ALA A 33 2.65 -9.49 2.93
N LEU A 34 1.70 -8.99 2.14
CA LEU A 34 0.38 -8.61 2.61
C LEU A 34 -0.41 -9.86 3.02
N PRO A 35 -1.24 -9.76 4.07
CA PRO A 35 -2.12 -10.87 4.44
C PRO A 35 -3.14 -11.13 3.33
N ARG A 36 -3.66 -12.36 3.24
CA ARG A 36 -4.72 -12.73 2.28
C ARG A 36 -5.97 -11.84 2.36
N SER A 37 -6.24 -11.24 3.52
CA SER A 37 -7.32 -10.25 3.69
C SER A 37 -7.11 -8.96 2.87
N ALA A 38 -5.88 -8.67 2.45
CA ALA A 38 -5.57 -7.51 1.62
C ALA A 38 -6.28 -7.52 0.27
N HIS A 39 -6.46 -8.71 -0.31
CA HIS A 39 -7.21 -8.92 -1.55
C HIS A 39 -8.70 -8.58 -1.42
N ARG A 40 -9.24 -8.59 -0.19
CA ARG A 40 -10.65 -8.26 0.06
C ARG A 40 -10.87 -6.79 0.42
N ALA A 41 -9.82 -5.97 0.36
CA ALA A 41 -9.83 -4.56 0.73
C ALA A 41 -10.33 -4.24 2.16
N GLU A 42 -10.50 -5.26 3.02
CA GLU A 42 -11.06 -5.14 4.38
C GLU A 42 -10.23 -4.26 5.33
N TRP A 43 -9.04 -3.85 4.93
CA TRP A 43 -8.12 -3.03 5.71
C TRP A 43 -8.18 -1.54 5.37
N TRP A 44 -8.84 -1.15 4.27
CA TRP A 44 -9.04 0.26 3.91
C TRP A 44 -10.33 0.86 4.50
N ASP A 45 -11.33 0.03 4.82
CA ASP A 45 -12.61 0.46 5.41
C ASP A 45 -12.51 0.89 6.89
N ALA A 46 -11.31 0.80 7.49
CA ALA A 46 -11.07 1.34 8.83
C ALA A 46 -10.74 2.85 8.73
N ALA A 47 -11.74 3.66 8.40
CA ALA A 47 -11.71 5.12 8.53
C ALA A 47 -12.63 5.57 9.68
#